data_AF-A0A1G3RB16-F1
#
_entry.id   AF-A0A1G3RB16-F1
#
_cell.length_a   1.000
_cell.length_b   1.000
_cell.length_c   1.000
_cell.angle_alpha   90.00
_cell.angle_beta   90.00
_cell.angle_gamma   90.00
#
_symmetry.space_group_name_H-M   'P 1'
#
loop_
_entity.id
_entity.type
_entity.pdbx_description
1 polymer ?
#
loop_
_entity_poly.entity_id
_entity_poly.type
_entity_poly.pdbx_seq_one_letter_code
_entity_poly.pdbx_strand_id
1 'polypeptide(L)'
;MWAIANGEPADRPPVSAWRHFPGQEDNATSLARAMLEFQDKYDWDYMKVNPRAVYYHEAWGNEYDYSRYNDVLPTRVKHRIHDSQDLHTLQELPGTAGPFGEQLESLRLIKSRTPKDLPIFQTIFTPIGVLANLCGLRSLGRYREAPREGSALIKMLAEDREGVHAALRAIATTLASYAAAVLETGVDGIFYAALGMARTGYFTRDEWDEFVKPYDLVVLEALKPGLMMLHTCGINGNPEWFVDYPIHILHWAESATGNPSLRDSTAWIGRKVPMG
;
A
#
# COMPACT_ATOMS: atom_id res chain seq x y z
N MET A 1 16.02 12.80 -3.94
CA MET A 1 14.63 12.46 -3.58
C MET A 1 13.87 13.63 -2.96
N TRP A 2 14.35 14.22 -1.85
CA TRP A 2 13.66 15.34 -1.18
C TRP A 2 13.46 16.57 -2.06
N ALA A 3 14.48 16.99 -2.82
CA ALA A 3 14.35 18.10 -3.77
C ALA A 3 13.15 17.91 -4.72
N ILE A 4 13.06 16.74 -5.36
CA ILE A 4 11.96 16.40 -6.26
C ILE A 4 10.62 16.40 -5.52
N ALA A 5 10.54 15.78 -4.35
CA ALA A 5 9.32 15.75 -3.56
C ALA A 5 8.85 17.16 -3.13
N ASN A 6 9.77 18.13 -3.04
CA ASN A 6 9.49 19.55 -2.78
C ASN A 6 9.26 20.38 -4.06
N GLY A 7 9.30 19.77 -5.24
CA GLY A 7 9.19 20.47 -6.53
C GLY A 7 10.45 21.25 -6.93
N GLU A 8 11.58 20.94 -6.31
CA GLU A 8 12.88 21.54 -6.59
C GLU A 8 13.64 20.74 -7.67
N PRO A 9 14.49 21.39 -8.48
CA PRO A 9 15.37 20.69 -9.41
C PRO A 9 16.31 19.72 -8.70
N ALA A 10 16.50 18.54 -9.28
CA ALA A 10 17.54 17.59 -8.87
C ALA A 10 18.51 17.36 -10.03
N ASP A 11 19.74 16.95 -9.71
CA ASP A 11 20.80 16.71 -10.70
C ASP A 11 20.42 15.61 -11.70
N ARG A 12 19.65 14.61 -11.25
CA ARG A 12 19.05 13.56 -12.08
C ARG A 12 17.78 12.99 -11.43
N PRO A 13 16.89 12.32 -12.19
CA PRO A 13 15.79 11.56 -11.63
C PRO A 13 16.29 10.42 -10.70
N PRO A 14 15.63 10.17 -9.56
CA PRO A 14 15.94 9.08 -8.65
C PRO A 14 15.43 7.77 -9.25
N VAL A 15 16.23 6.73 -9.11
CA VAL A 15 15.99 5.39 -9.60
C VAL A 15 15.98 4.44 -8.43
N SER A 16 14.97 3.58 -8.40
CA SER A 16 14.89 2.47 -7.46
C SER A 16 14.21 1.29 -8.15
N ALA A 17 14.42 0.10 -7.61
CA ALA A 17 13.62 -1.05 -7.91
C ALA A 17 13.19 -1.68 -6.59
N TRP A 18 12.13 -2.47 -6.63
CA TRP A 18 11.65 -3.18 -5.46
C TRP A 18 11.04 -4.51 -5.84
N ARG A 19 11.10 -5.45 -4.91
CA ARG A 19 10.57 -6.80 -5.05
C ARG A 19 10.17 -7.33 -3.68
N HIS A 20 9.50 -8.47 -3.70
CA HIS A 20 9.40 -9.33 -2.53
C HIS A 20 10.59 -10.29 -2.46
N PHE A 21 10.87 -10.77 -1.24
CA PHE A 21 11.86 -11.78 -0.89
C PHE A 21 11.19 -12.97 -0.19
N PRO A 22 10.35 -13.78 -0.88
CA PRO A 22 9.73 -14.97 -0.29
C PRO A 22 10.74 -15.83 0.48
N GLY A 23 10.37 -16.27 1.68
CA GLY A 23 11.25 -16.99 2.61
C GLY A 23 12.21 -16.12 3.43
N GLN A 24 12.23 -14.80 3.22
CA GLN A 24 13.04 -13.84 3.99
C GLN A 24 12.22 -12.64 4.51
N GLU A 25 10.90 -12.71 4.46
CA GLU A 25 9.97 -11.67 4.95
C GLU A 25 9.15 -12.16 6.16
N ASP A 26 9.55 -13.29 6.73
CA ASP A 26 8.86 -14.02 7.79
C ASP A 26 8.95 -13.31 9.15
N ASN A 27 10.03 -12.56 9.38
CA ASN A 27 10.25 -11.80 10.60
C ASN A 27 11.06 -10.51 10.33
N ALA A 28 11.09 -9.63 11.34
CA ALA A 28 11.73 -8.31 11.25
C ALA A 28 13.22 -8.37 10.86
N THR A 29 13.97 -9.32 11.41
CA THR A 29 15.42 -9.44 11.17
C THR A 29 15.71 -9.96 9.77
N SER A 30 14.99 -11.01 9.33
CA SER A 30 15.11 -11.55 7.98
C SER A 30 14.80 -10.48 6.92
N LEU A 31 13.70 -9.74 7.12
CA LEU A 31 13.28 -8.68 6.20
C LEU A 31 14.34 -7.58 6.14
N ALA A 32 14.79 -7.08 7.29
CA ALA A 32 15.81 -6.04 7.36
C ALA A 32 17.10 -6.46 6.64
N ARG A 33 17.56 -7.70 6.85
CA ARG A 33 18.73 -8.24 6.16
C ARG A 33 18.54 -8.27 4.65
N ALA A 34 17.42 -8.82 4.15
CA ALA A 34 17.16 -8.92 2.72
C ALA A 34 17.07 -7.54 2.04
N MET A 35 16.43 -6.57 2.71
CA MET A 35 16.34 -5.19 2.21
C MET A 35 17.70 -4.51 2.15
N LEU A 36 18.54 -4.67 3.18
CA LEU A 36 19.89 -4.10 3.23
C LEU A 36 20.81 -4.73 2.19
N GLU A 37 20.82 -6.06 2.07
CA GLU A 37 21.61 -6.75 1.03
C GLU A 37 21.19 -6.33 -0.39
N PHE A 38 19.90 -6.09 -0.60
CA PHE A 38 19.40 -5.59 -1.88
C PHE A 38 19.82 -4.14 -2.15
N GLN A 39 19.82 -3.29 -1.13
CA GLN A 39 20.33 -1.93 -1.23
C GLN A 39 21.83 -1.91 -1.50
N ASP A 40 22.63 -2.64 -0.72
CA ASP A 40 24.10 -2.67 -0.85
C ASP A 40 24.54 -3.17 -2.22
N LYS A 41 23.78 -4.10 -2.81
CA LYS A 41 24.10 -4.69 -4.12
C LYS A 41 23.87 -3.73 -5.28
N TYR A 42 22.84 -2.89 -5.21
CA TYR A 42 22.37 -2.12 -6.36
C TYR A 42 22.46 -0.60 -6.18
N ASP A 43 22.69 -0.14 -4.95
CA ASP A 43 22.87 1.27 -4.58
C ASP A 43 21.74 2.17 -5.11
N TRP A 44 20.49 1.81 -4.77
CA TRP A 44 19.31 2.58 -5.19
C TRP A 44 19.25 3.96 -4.54
N ASP A 45 18.70 4.94 -5.25
CA ASP A 45 18.58 6.32 -4.75
C ASP A 45 17.58 6.48 -3.61
N TYR A 46 16.71 5.49 -3.42
CA TYR A 46 15.82 5.37 -2.29
C TYR A 46 15.42 3.91 -2.10
N MET A 47 15.10 3.55 -0.87
CA MET A 47 14.61 2.22 -0.52
C MET A 47 13.10 2.24 -0.35
N LYS A 48 12.39 1.39 -1.09
CA LYS A 48 10.99 1.05 -0.79
C LYS A 48 10.95 -0.27 -0.04
N VAL A 49 10.64 -0.23 1.25
CA VAL A 49 10.52 -1.42 2.09
C VAL A 49 9.24 -2.18 1.71
N ASN A 50 9.40 -3.44 1.27
CA ASN A 50 8.31 -4.35 1.00
C ASN A 50 8.31 -5.46 2.06
N PRO A 51 7.52 -5.33 3.13
CA PRO A 51 7.18 -6.47 3.96
C PRO A 51 6.48 -7.57 3.16
N ARG A 52 6.31 -8.73 3.79
CA ARG A 52 5.37 -9.75 3.29
C ARG A 52 4.02 -9.11 3.04
N ALA A 53 3.43 -9.29 1.86
CA ALA A 53 2.21 -8.57 1.49
C ALA A 53 0.98 -8.93 2.36
N VAL A 54 1.10 -9.93 3.23
CA VAL A 54 -0.02 -10.48 4.02
C VAL A 54 -0.12 -9.99 5.45
N TYR A 55 0.88 -9.27 5.98
CA TYR A 55 0.94 -8.92 7.41
C TYR A 55 -0.26 -8.11 7.91
N TYR A 56 -0.87 -7.28 7.06
CA TYR A 56 -2.12 -6.59 7.38
C TYR A 56 -3.21 -7.58 7.73
N HIS A 57 -3.41 -8.58 6.86
CA HIS A 57 -4.54 -9.50 6.98
C HIS A 57 -4.34 -10.48 8.14
N GLU A 58 -3.08 -10.82 8.45
CA GLU A 58 -2.72 -11.58 9.66
C GLU A 58 -3.17 -10.86 10.94
N ALA A 59 -3.09 -9.52 10.97
CA ALA A 59 -3.49 -8.75 12.13
C ALA A 59 -4.96 -8.95 12.50
N TRP A 60 -5.83 -9.17 11.49
CA TRP A 60 -7.25 -9.45 11.68
C TRP A 60 -7.60 -10.95 11.54
N GLY A 61 -6.62 -11.84 11.56
CA GLY A 61 -6.83 -13.28 11.71
C GLY A 61 -6.94 -14.10 10.42
N ASN A 62 -6.51 -13.57 9.26
CA ASN A 62 -6.16 -14.46 8.14
C ASN A 62 -4.94 -15.30 8.51
N GLU A 63 -4.89 -16.55 8.04
CA GLU A 63 -3.78 -17.46 8.26
C GLU A 63 -3.20 -17.92 6.92
N TYR A 64 -1.88 -18.10 6.88
CA TYR A 64 -1.13 -18.41 5.67
C TYR A 64 -0.11 -19.53 5.90
N ASP A 65 0.03 -20.40 4.90
CA ASP A 65 1.06 -21.43 4.82
C ASP A 65 2.29 -20.88 4.09
N TYR A 66 3.33 -20.56 4.86
CA TYR A 66 4.61 -20.03 4.37
C TYR A 66 5.49 -21.09 3.72
N SER A 67 5.13 -22.38 3.75
CA SER A 67 5.85 -23.41 2.99
C SER A 67 5.43 -23.46 1.52
N ARG A 68 4.31 -22.81 1.16
CA ARG A 68 3.73 -22.84 -0.18
C ARG A 68 3.44 -21.43 -0.67
N TYR A 69 4.11 -21.01 -1.74
CA TYR A 69 3.87 -19.72 -2.37
C TYR A 69 3.13 -19.83 -3.70
N ASN A 70 2.26 -18.86 -3.96
CA ASN A 70 1.74 -18.56 -5.29
C ASN A 70 2.30 -17.21 -5.73
N ASP A 71 3.37 -17.24 -6.52
CA ASP A 71 4.19 -16.07 -6.84
C ASP A 71 4.81 -15.49 -5.55
N VAL A 72 4.50 -14.24 -5.19
CA VAL A 72 5.04 -13.58 -3.98
C VAL A 72 4.16 -13.77 -2.73
N LEU A 73 2.98 -14.37 -2.87
CA LEU A 73 2.02 -14.52 -1.78
C LEU A 73 2.07 -15.92 -1.18
N PRO A 74 2.19 -16.08 0.16
CA PRO A 74 2.03 -17.37 0.80
C PRO A 74 0.58 -17.87 0.63
N THR A 75 0.40 -19.19 0.64
CA THR A 75 -0.90 -19.81 0.39
C THR A 75 -1.84 -19.52 1.56
N ARG A 76 -2.93 -18.81 1.30
CA ARG A 76 -3.94 -18.54 2.34
C ARG A 76 -4.64 -19.83 2.75
N VAL A 77 -4.61 -20.16 4.03
CA VAL A 77 -5.31 -21.32 4.60
C VAL A 77 -6.65 -20.93 5.23
N LYS A 78 -6.78 -19.68 5.68
CA LYS A 78 -8.00 -19.13 6.27
C LYS A 78 -8.14 -17.66 5.94
N HIS A 79 -9.38 -17.22 5.68
CA HIS A 79 -9.72 -15.81 5.58
C HIS A 79 -10.75 -15.44 6.63
N ARG A 80 -10.74 -14.19 7.08
CA ARG A 80 -11.53 -13.71 8.22
C ARG A 80 -12.98 -13.40 7.87
N ILE A 81 -13.25 -12.85 6.69
CA ILE A 81 -14.57 -12.35 6.30
C ILE A 81 -15.16 -13.26 5.24
N HIS A 82 -16.23 -13.97 5.58
CA HIS A 82 -16.96 -14.87 4.68
C HIS A 82 -18.27 -14.25 4.20
N ASP A 83 -18.93 -13.47 5.06
CA ASP A 83 -20.19 -12.77 4.74
C ASP A 83 -20.25 -11.36 5.33
N SER A 84 -21.38 -10.66 5.15
CA SER A 84 -21.55 -9.28 5.59
C SER A 84 -21.61 -9.13 7.10
N GLN A 85 -22.03 -10.16 7.84
CA GLN A 85 -22.11 -10.10 9.30
C GLN A 85 -20.71 -10.04 9.92
N ASP A 86 -19.74 -10.72 9.31
CA ASP A 86 -18.34 -10.70 9.75
C ASP A 86 -17.72 -9.29 9.76
N LEU A 87 -18.22 -8.38 8.91
CA LEU A 87 -17.72 -7.00 8.80
C LEU A 87 -17.81 -6.24 10.13
N HIS A 88 -18.90 -6.43 10.87
CA HIS A 88 -19.13 -5.79 12.18
C HIS A 88 -18.22 -6.34 13.29
N THR A 89 -17.53 -7.46 13.04
CA THR A 89 -16.61 -8.06 14.00
C THR A 89 -15.20 -7.50 13.93
N LEU A 90 -14.88 -6.73 12.87
CA LEU A 90 -13.58 -6.10 12.75
C LEU A 90 -13.44 -4.98 13.77
N GLN A 91 -12.38 -5.08 14.58
CA GLN A 91 -12.04 -4.10 15.60
C GLN A 91 -10.80 -3.32 15.17
N GLU A 92 -10.73 -2.08 15.65
CA GLU A 92 -9.49 -1.32 15.62
C GLU A 92 -8.41 -2.07 16.41
N LEU A 93 -7.20 -2.10 15.87
CA LEU A 93 -6.04 -2.73 16.50
C LEU A 93 -4.98 -1.65 16.80
N PRO A 94 -4.11 -1.86 17.80
CA PRO A 94 -2.97 -0.98 18.00
C PRO A 94 -2.01 -1.05 16.81
N GLY A 95 -1.72 0.10 16.19
CA GLY A 95 -0.76 0.20 15.08
C GLY A 95 0.70 -0.08 15.46
N THR A 96 0.98 -0.40 16.72
CA THR A 96 2.33 -0.65 17.26
C THR A 96 2.52 -2.08 17.75
N ALA A 97 1.50 -2.94 17.63
CA ALA A 97 1.50 -4.30 18.15
C ALA A 97 1.35 -5.36 17.04
N GLY A 98 1.57 -6.62 17.40
CA GLY A 98 1.37 -7.75 16.49
C GLY A 98 2.17 -7.61 15.18
N PRO A 99 1.58 -7.95 14.02
CA PRO A 99 2.25 -7.83 12.72
C PRO A 99 2.75 -6.42 12.41
N PHE A 100 2.06 -5.37 12.88
CA PHE A 100 2.47 -3.98 12.69
C PHE A 100 3.73 -3.65 13.50
N GLY A 101 3.76 -4.03 14.77
CA GLY A 101 4.92 -3.83 15.65
C GLY A 101 6.18 -4.54 15.13
N GLU A 102 6.01 -5.72 14.54
CA GLU A 102 7.10 -6.42 13.87
C GLU A 102 7.65 -5.64 12.66
N GLN A 103 6.79 -5.02 11.86
CA GLN A 103 7.25 -4.18 10.75
C GLN A 103 7.98 -2.94 11.27
N LEU A 104 7.50 -2.30 12.35
CA LEU A 104 8.20 -1.17 12.97
C LEU A 104 9.61 -1.58 13.44
N GLU A 105 9.77 -2.79 13.97
CA GLU A 105 11.08 -3.32 14.34
C GLU A 105 11.99 -3.50 13.12
N SER A 106 11.46 -4.03 12.02
CA SER A 106 12.23 -4.16 10.77
C SER A 106 12.73 -2.80 10.28
N LEU A 107 11.91 -1.75 10.38
CA LEU A 107 12.27 -0.40 9.98
C LEU A 107 13.38 0.19 10.86
N ARG A 108 13.32 -0.02 12.19
CA ARG A 108 14.39 0.41 13.10
C ARG A 108 15.71 -0.28 12.77
N LEU A 109 15.66 -1.58 12.50
CA LEU A 109 16.84 -2.35 12.08
C LEU A 109 17.43 -1.81 10.76
N ILE A 110 16.59 -1.55 9.76
CA ILE A 110 17.00 -0.96 8.49
C ILE A 110 17.63 0.42 8.72
N LYS A 111 16.92 1.35 9.38
CA LYS A 111 17.43 2.72 9.61
C LYS A 111 18.72 2.76 10.42
N SER A 112 18.94 1.82 11.34
CA SER A 112 20.18 1.73 12.11
C SER A 112 21.42 1.37 11.28
N ARG A 113 21.23 0.84 10.06
CA ARG A 113 22.28 0.32 9.19
C ARG A 113 22.36 1.02 7.83
N THR A 114 21.44 1.92 7.53
CA THR A 114 21.47 2.72 6.29
C THR A 114 22.11 4.10 6.52
N PRO A 115 22.75 4.68 5.49
CA PRO A 115 23.15 6.08 5.52
C PRO A 115 21.99 7.02 5.83
N LYS A 116 22.28 8.17 6.46
CA LYS A 116 21.26 9.17 6.84
C LYS A 116 20.57 9.80 5.63
N ASP A 117 21.27 9.85 4.51
CA ASP A 117 20.85 10.46 3.25
C ASP A 117 20.18 9.47 2.30
N LEU A 118 20.01 8.19 2.68
CA LEU A 118 19.16 7.24 1.96
C LEU A 118 17.68 7.43 2.37
N PRO A 119 16.81 7.92 1.48
CA PRO A 119 15.38 8.02 1.74
C PRO A 119 14.75 6.62 1.81
N ILE A 120 13.94 6.38 2.83
CA ILE A 120 13.26 5.09 3.03
C ILE A 120 11.75 5.29 3.10
N PHE A 121 11.03 4.48 2.33
CA PHE A 121 9.58 4.48 2.25
C PHE A 121 9.03 3.13 2.72
N GLN A 122 8.24 3.13 3.78
CA GLN A 122 7.49 1.94 4.19
C GLN A 122 6.27 1.76 3.29
N THR A 123 6.01 0.54 2.81
CA THR A 123 4.78 0.26 2.07
C THR A 123 3.58 0.19 3.01
N ILE A 124 2.50 0.92 2.69
CA ILE A 124 1.19 0.84 3.36
C ILE A 124 0.11 0.60 2.30
N PHE A 125 -0.80 -0.34 2.53
CA PHE A 125 -1.94 -0.60 1.63
C PHE A 125 -3.14 0.29 1.96
N THR A 126 -4.02 0.52 0.98
CA THR A 126 -5.30 1.22 1.22
C THR A 126 -6.21 0.41 2.15
N PRO A 127 -7.03 1.05 3.01
CA PRO A 127 -8.03 0.38 3.82
C PRO A 127 -8.96 -0.54 3.01
N ILE A 128 -9.45 -0.07 1.86
CA ILE A 128 -10.30 -0.89 0.98
C ILE A 128 -9.55 -2.11 0.43
N GLY A 129 -8.25 -1.96 0.17
CA GLY A 129 -7.40 -3.04 -0.31
C GLY A 129 -7.14 -4.09 0.77
N VAL A 130 -6.93 -3.67 2.02
CA VAL A 130 -6.86 -4.59 3.17
C VAL A 130 -8.18 -5.34 3.34
N LEU A 131 -9.32 -4.63 3.30
CA LEU A 131 -10.65 -5.24 3.41
C LEU A 131 -10.90 -6.26 2.30
N ALA A 132 -10.55 -5.94 1.05
CA ALA A 132 -10.69 -6.85 -0.08
C ALA A 132 -9.97 -8.19 0.16
N ASN A 133 -8.74 -8.15 0.68
CA ASN A 133 -7.95 -9.35 0.97
C ASN A 133 -8.48 -10.12 2.20
N LEU A 134 -9.08 -9.44 3.19
CA LEU A 134 -9.79 -10.08 4.30
C LEU A 134 -11.04 -10.85 3.83
N CYS A 135 -11.73 -10.35 2.80
CA CYS A 135 -12.83 -11.05 2.11
C CYS A 135 -12.35 -12.20 1.21
N GLY A 136 -11.07 -12.55 1.26
CA GLY A 136 -10.53 -13.63 0.46
C GLY A 136 -10.17 -13.27 -0.99
N LEU A 137 -10.22 -11.99 -1.38
CA LEU A 137 -9.75 -11.59 -2.71
C LEU A 137 -8.23 -11.83 -2.83
N ARG A 138 -7.78 -12.27 -4.01
CA ARG A 138 -6.35 -12.21 -4.36
C ARG A 138 -6.04 -10.78 -4.81
N SER A 139 -4.98 -10.17 -4.31
CA SER A 139 -4.60 -8.81 -4.70
C SER A 139 -4.51 -8.67 -6.22
N LEU A 140 -5.10 -7.60 -6.75
CA LEU A 140 -5.17 -7.34 -8.18
C LEU A 140 -3.74 -7.10 -8.69
N GLY A 141 -3.26 -7.97 -9.58
CA GLY A 141 -1.94 -7.83 -10.21
C GLY A 141 -2.00 -6.97 -11.46
N ARG A 142 -0.84 -6.46 -11.92
CA ARG A 142 -0.77 -5.51 -13.05
C ARG A 142 -1.58 -5.95 -14.28
N TYR A 143 -1.43 -7.21 -14.68
CA TYR A 143 -2.14 -7.81 -15.82
C TYR A 143 -3.08 -8.95 -15.42
N ARG A 144 -3.40 -9.05 -14.12
CA ARG A 144 -4.38 -10.05 -13.67
C ARG A 144 -5.78 -9.53 -13.93
N GLU A 145 -6.66 -10.42 -14.37
CA GLU A 145 -8.08 -10.14 -14.43
C GLU A 145 -8.59 -9.74 -13.04
N ALA A 146 -9.50 -8.78 -13.02
CA ALA A 146 -10.17 -8.29 -11.83
C ALA A 146 -11.65 -8.08 -12.14
N PRO A 147 -12.38 -9.17 -12.43
CA PRO A 147 -13.80 -9.06 -12.69
C PRO A 147 -14.47 -8.46 -11.44
N ARG A 148 -15.30 -7.44 -11.67
CA ARG A 148 -16.13 -6.86 -10.62
C ARG A 148 -17.19 -7.89 -10.21
N GLU A 149 -17.73 -8.59 -11.20
CA GLU A 149 -18.63 -9.72 -11.06
C GLU A 149 -17.93 -10.85 -10.29
N GLY A 150 -18.49 -11.24 -9.15
CA GLY A 150 -17.90 -12.27 -8.28
C GLY A 150 -16.91 -11.74 -7.25
N SER A 151 -16.64 -10.44 -7.20
CA SER A 151 -15.91 -9.84 -6.08
C SER A 151 -16.75 -9.89 -4.79
N ALA A 152 -16.27 -10.63 -3.78
CA ALA A 152 -16.91 -10.70 -2.47
C ALA A 152 -17.04 -9.31 -1.84
N LEU A 153 -16.03 -8.45 -1.99
CA LEU A 153 -16.11 -7.06 -1.52
C LEU A 153 -17.26 -6.30 -2.17
N ILE A 154 -17.41 -6.36 -3.50
CA ILE A 154 -18.47 -5.65 -4.22
C ILE A 154 -19.85 -6.18 -3.82
N LYS A 155 -19.97 -7.48 -3.60
CA LYS A 155 -21.19 -8.09 -3.04
C LYS A 155 -21.52 -7.50 -1.66
N MET A 156 -20.53 -7.38 -0.76
CA MET A 156 -20.73 -6.78 0.57
C MET A 156 -21.16 -5.32 0.52
N LEU A 157 -20.66 -4.52 -0.43
CA LEU A 157 -21.12 -3.13 -0.62
C LEU A 157 -22.63 -3.05 -0.87
N ALA A 158 -23.21 -4.06 -1.53
CA ALA A 158 -24.63 -4.11 -1.82
C ALA A 158 -25.44 -4.70 -0.65
N GLU A 159 -24.88 -5.67 0.07
CA GLU A 159 -25.57 -6.39 1.15
C GLU A 159 -25.58 -5.64 2.48
N ASP A 160 -24.48 -4.97 2.85
CA ASP A 160 -24.35 -4.27 4.13
C ASP A 160 -23.37 -3.09 4.08
N ARG A 161 -23.88 -1.94 3.63
CA ARG A 161 -23.10 -0.69 3.51
C ARG A 161 -22.56 -0.20 4.85
N GLU A 162 -23.35 -0.32 5.91
CA GLU A 162 -22.95 0.11 7.25
C GLU A 162 -21.85 -0.78 7.81
N GLY A 163 -21.95 -2.10 7.61
CA GLY A 163 -20.89 -3.06 7.94
C GLY A 163 -19.59 -2.75 7.22
N VAL A 164 -19.64 -2.45 5.93
CA VAL A 164 -18.45 -2.04 5.16
C VAL A 164 -17.84 -0.76 5.75
N HIS A 165 -18.64 0.25 6.04
CA HIS A 165 -18.14 1.47 6.66
C HIS A 165 -17.55 1.23 8.05
N ALA A 166 -18.16 0.36 8.87
CA ALA A 166 -17.62 -0.02 10.17
C ALA A 166 -16.25 -0.71 10.04
N ALA A 167 -16.14 -1.67 9.13
CA ALA A 167 -14.89 -2.35 8.81
C ALA A 167 -13.80 -1.38 8.33
N LEU A 168 -14.14 -0.49 7.38
CA LEU A 168 -13.21 0.49 6.83
C LEU A 168 -12.75 1.51 7.87
N ARG A 169 -13.63 1.95 8.79
CA ARG A 169 -13.24 2.80 9.93
C ARG A 169 -12.21 2.10 10.81
N ALA A 170 -12.47 0.85 11.21
CA ALA A 170 -11.56 0.08 12.05
C ALA A 170 -10.17 -0.09 11.40
N ILE A 171 -10.16 -0.45 10.11
CA ILE A 171 -8.93 -0.61 9.33
C ILE A 171 -8.21 0.73 9.17
N ALA A 172 -8.90 1.80 8.77
CA ALA A 172 -8.30 3.10 8.53
C ALA A 172 -7.69 3.70 9.81
N THR A 173 -8.37 3.62 10.96
CA THR A 173 -7.82 4.10 12.23
C THR A 173 -6.58 3.30 12.65
N THR A 174 -6.61 1.98 12.48
CA THR A 174 -5.45 1.11 12.74
C THR A 174 -4.27 1.49 11.86
N LEU A 175 -4.50 1.66 10.55
CA LEU A 175 -3.46 2.02 9.60
C LEU A 175 -2.94 3.44 9.81
N ALA A 176 -3.78 4.39 10.25
CA ALA A 176 -3.35 5.73 10.64
C ALA A 176 -2.44 5.70 11.88
N SER A 177 -2.79 4.90 12.90
CA SER A 177 -1.93 4.67 14.07
C SER A 177 -0.59 4.05 13.68
N TYR A 178 -0.62 3.03 12.80
CA TYR A 178 0.60 2.40 12.29
C TYR A 178 1.45 3.36 11.47
N ALA A 179 0.81 4.14 10.59
CA ALA A 179 1.47 5.13 9.75
C ALA A 179 2.19 6.21 10.56
N ALA A 180 1.59 6.72 11.64
CA ALA A 180 2.25 7.63 12.56
C ALA A 180 3.48 6.97 13.23
N ALA A 181 3.32 5.75 13.72
CA ALA A 181 4.41 4.99 14.36
C ALA A 181 5.55 4.64 13.38
N VAL A 182 5.24 4.47 12.10
CA VAL A 182 6.24 4.27 11.03
C VAL A 182 7.18 5.47 10.98
N LEU A 183 6.67 6.70 10.99
CA LEU A 183 7.51 7.91 10.94
C LEU A 183 8.42 8.03 12.18
N GLU A 184 7.97 7.59 13.34
CA GLU A 184 8.77 7.56 14.57
C GLU A 184 10.00 6.63 14.48
N THR A 185 10.03 5.69 13.52
CA THR A 185 11.21 4.85 13.26
C THR A 185 12.35 5.59 12.54
N GLY A 186 12.08 6.81 12.06
CA GLY A 186 13.05 7.63 11.33
C GLY A 186 13.10 7.37 9.82
N VAL A 187 12.17 6.59 9.27
CA VAL A 187 11.96 6.54 7.81
C VAL A 187 11.34 7.84 7.32
N ASP A 188 11.52 8.11 6.03
CA ASP A 188 11.27 9.41 5.43
C ASP A 188 9.82 9.58 4.95
N GLY A 189 9.10 8.47 4.82
CA GLY A 189 7.75 8.48 4.31
C GLY A 189 7.18 7.11 4.04
N ILE A 190 6.13 7.09 3.24
CA ILE A 190 5.45 5.87 2.83
C ILE A 190 5.25 5.75 1.32
N PHE A 191 5.20 4.50 0.89
CA PHE A 191 4.69 4.08 -0.39
C PHE A 191 3.25 3.58 -0.20
N TYR A 192 2.26 4.39 -0.58
CA TYR A 192 0.85 4.08 -0.41
C TYR A 192 0.32 3.29 -1.62
N ALA A 193 0.02 2.00 -1.46
CA ALA A 193 -0.36 1.13 -2.57
C ALA A 193 -1.89 1.00 -2.70
N ALA A 194 -2.43 1.47 -3.83
CA ALA A 194 -3.86 1.42 -4.13
C ALA A 194 -4.35 0.07 -4.69
N LEU A 195 -3.43 -0.88 -4.91
CA LEU A 195 -3.73 -2.28 -5.26
C LEU A 195 -4.67 -2.46 -6.48
N GLY A 196 -4.63 -1.53 -7.43
CA GLY A 196 -5.42 -1.58 -8.66
C GLY A 196 -6.93 -1.35 -8.48
N MET A 197 -7.35 -0.82 -7.33
CA MET A 197 -8.76 -0.56 -7.01
C MET A 197 -9.36 0.53 -7.90
N ALA A 198 -8.57 1.52 -8.30
CA ALA A 198 -9.00 2.59 -9.20
C ALA A 198 -9.15 2.15 -10.66
N ARG A 199 -8.93 0.86 -10.98
CA ARG A 199 -8.96 0.41 -12.38
C ARG A 199 -10.34 0.55 -12.99
N THR A 200 -10.40 0.95 -14.27
CA THR A 200 -11.66 1.04 -15.01
C THR A 200 -12.42 -0.28 -14.97
N GLY A 201 -13.71 -0.21 -14.61
CA GLY A 201 -14.61 -1.35 -14.50
C GLY A 201 -14.64 -2.02 -13.12
N TYR A 202 -13.76 -1.66 -12.18
CA TYR A 202 -13.79 -2.24 -10.83
C TYR A 202 -14.64 -1.44 -9.85
N PHE A 203 -14.28 -0.20 -9.52
CA PHE A 203 -15.11 0.73 -8.73
C PHE A 203 -15.73 1.80 -9.64
N THR A 204 -16.96 2.24 -9.33
CA THR A 204 -17.50 3.48 -9.91
C THR A 204 -16.96 4.70 -9.17
N ARG A 205 -17.17 5.91 -9.71
CA ARG A 205 -16.71 7.13 -9.03
C ARG A 205 -17.47 7.39 -7.73
N ASP A 206 -18.78 7.17 -7.72
CA ASP A 206 -19.59 7.33 -6.51
C ASP A 206 -19.16 6.37 -5.41
N GLU A 207 -18.88 5.11 -5.75
CA GLU A 207 -18.36 4.14 -4.77
C GLU A 207 -16.96 4.47 -4.29
N TRP A 208 -16.11 5.03 -5.17
CA TRP A 208 -14.78 5.48 -4.79
C TRP A 208 -14.83 6.62 -3.77
N ASP A 209 -15.68 7.61 -4.04
CA ASP A 209 -15.85 8.78 -3.18
C ASP A 209 -16.55 8.42 -1.85
N GLU A 210 -17.27 7.30 -1.79
CA GLU A 210 -17.92 6.79 -0.58
C GLU A 210 -17.05 5.80 0.24
N PHE A 211 -16.50 4.77 -0.40
CA PHE A 211 -15.88 3.63 0.28
C PHE A 211 -14.35 3.61 0.22
N VAL A 212 -13.71 4.49 -0.56
CA VAL A 212 -12.25 4.50 -0.70
C VAL A 212 -11.66 5.79 -0.18
N LYS A 213 -11.95 6.90 -0.86
CA LYS A 213 -11.30 8.18 -0.62
C LYS A 213 -11.39 8.67 0.82
N PRO A 214 -12.55 8.64 1.51
CA PRO A 214 -12.63 9.14 2.89
C PRO A 214 -11.70 8.40 3.85
N TYR A 215 -11.53 7.09 3.64
CA TYR A 215 -10.71 6.22 4.48
C TYR A 215 -9.23 6.31 4.14
N ASP A 216 -8.90 6.48 2.85
CA ASP A 216 -7.54 6.79 2.44
C ASP A 216 -7.05 8.10 3.07
N LEU A 217 -7.90 9.14 3.11
CA LEU A 217 -7.55 10.44 3.69
C LEU A 217 -7.28 10.36 5.20
N VAL A 218 -7.95 9.47 5.94
CA VAL A 218 -7.66 9.23 7.37
C VAL A 218 -6.21 8.76 7.56
N VAL A 219 -5.76 7.82 6.73
CA VAL A 219 -4.38 7.30 6.80
C VAL A 219 -3.37 8.34 6.33
N LEU A 220 -3.64 9.02 5.22
CA LEU A 220 -2.75 10.01 4.63
C LEU A 220 -2.58 11.26 5.50
N GLU A 221 -3.59 11.64 6.28
CA GLU A 221 -3.45 12.77 7.21
C GLU A 221 -2.48 12.45 8.36
N ALA A 222 -2.52 11.22 8.88
CA ALA A 222 -1.62 10.75 9.93
C ALA A 222 -0.15 10.66 9.50
N LEU A 223 0.12 10.78 8.19
CA LEU A 223 1.45 10.70 7.60
C LEU A 223 2.14 12.05 7.43
N LYS A 224 1.49 13.16 7.79
CA LYS A 224 2.15 14.46 7.77
C LYS A 224 3.11 14.60 8.96
N PRO A 225 4.33 15.14 8.78
CA PRO A 225 4.88 15.78 7.56
C PRO A 225 5.69 14.83 6.64
N GLY A 226 5.60 13.52 6.81
CA GLY A 226 6.35 12.54 6.02
C GLY A 226 6.06 12.59 4.52
N LEU A 227 7.03 12.13 3.72
CA LEU A 227 6.87 12.03 2.28
C LEU A 227 5.87 10.93 1.92
N MET A 228 5.11 11.15 0.85
CA MET A 228 4.05 10.24 0.42
C MET A 228 4.13 10.01 -1.07
N MET A 229 4.42 8.77 -1.44
CA MET A 229 4.39 8.26 -2.80
C MET A 229 3.20 7.33 -2.95
N LEU A 230 2.16 7.73 -3.69
CA LEU A 230 1.01 6.86 -3.95
C LEU A 230 1.22 6.09 -5.24
N HIS A 231 0.98 4.79 -5.21
CA HIS A 231 1.02 3.95 -6.39
C HIS A 231 -0.35 3.39 -6.75
N THR A 232 -0.78 3.68 -7.98
CA THR A 232 -1.88 2.95 -8.61
C THR A 232 -1.34 1.86 -9.55
N CYS A 233 -1.79 0.62 -9.32
CA CYS A 233 -1.36 -0.56 -10.05
C CYS A 233 -2.32 -0.85 -11.22
N GLY A 234 -1.85 -1.61 -12.21
CA GLY A 234 -2.73 -2.21 -13.22
C GLY A 234 -2.81 -1.48 -14.54
N ILE A 235 -3.57 -2.10 -15.45
CA ILE A 235 -4.08 -1.47 -16.66
C ILE A 235 -5.27 -0.58 -16.32
N ASN A 236 -5.43 0.52 -17.05
CA ASN A 236 -6.48 1.52 -16.83
C ASN A 236 -6.56 1.96 -15.37
N GLY A 237 -5.42 2.20 -14.71
CA GLY A 237 -5.30 2.43 -13.27
C GLY A 237 -5.74 3.83 -12.80
N ASN A 238 -6.19 4.69 -13.71
CA ASN A 238 -6.77 6.01 -13.46
C ASN A 238 -5.99 6.86 -12.42
N PRO A 239 -4.69 7.17 -12.64
CA PRO A 239 -3.92 8.03 -11.73
C PRO A 239 -4.58 9.39 -11.47
N GLU A 240 -5.38 9.90 -12.41
CA GLU A 240 -6.17 11.13 -12.30
C GLU A 240 -7.11 11.14 -11.08
N TRP A 241 -7.47 9.97 -10.53
CA TRP A 241 -8.36 9.88 -9.37
C TRP A 241 -7.71 10.28 -8.05
N PHE A 242 -6.39 10.44 -8.04
CA PHE A 242 -5.58 10.74 -6.86
C PHE A 242 -5.01 12.16 -6.87
N VAL A 243 -5.38 13.01 -7.85
CA VAL A 243 -4.83 14.38 -8.00
C VAL A 243 -5.16 15.31 -6.84
N ASP A 244 -6.23 15.03 -6.12
CA ASP A 244 -6.72 15.76 -4.96
C ASP A 244 -6.25 15.13 -3.63
N TYR A 245 -5.49 14.04 -3.67
CA TYR A 245 -4.94 13.42 -2.46
C TYR A 245 -3.75 14.27 -1.93
N PRO A 246 -3.53 14.32 -0.60
CA PRO A 246 -2.45 15.10 0.01
C PRO A 246 -1.09 14.38 -0.08
N ILE A 247 -0.70 13.97 -1.30
CA ILE A 247 0.52 13.22 -1.59
C ILE A 247 1.54 14.09 -2.34
N HIS A 248 2.81 13.67 -2.32
CA HIS A 248 3.91 14.37 -2.99
C HIS A 248 4.16 13.80 -4.38
N ILE A 249 4.11 12.47 -4.50
CA ILE A 249 4.47 11.74 -5.72
C ILE A 249 3.32 10.81 -6.09
N LEU A 250 2.94 10.83 -7.35
CA LEU A 250 1.98 9.92 -7.92
C LEU A 250 2.71 8.98 -8.88
N HIS A 251 2.68 7.69 -8.55
CA HIS A 251 3.45 6.64 -9.20
C HIS A 251 2.53 5.68 -9.98
N TRP A 252 2.76 5.50 -11.27
CA TRP A 252 2.01 4.53 -12.09
C TRP A 252 2.84 4.04 -13.28
N ALA A 253 2.50 2.86 -13.79
CA ALA A 253 3.16 2.32 -14.96
C ALA A 253 2.55 2.91 -16.24
N GLU A 254 3.18 3.92 -16.85
CA GLU A 254 2.74 4.45 -18.15
C GLU A 254 2.78 3.39 -19.27
N SER A 255 3.62 2.36 -19.11
CA SER A 255 3.72 1.25 -20.05
C SER A 255 2.53 0.27 -19.99
N ALA A 256 1.63 0.40 -19.01
CA ALA A 256 0.47 -0.47 -18.89
C ALA A 256 -0.69 0.07 -19.72
N THR A 257 -1.43 -0.83 -20.37
CA THR A 257 -2.56 -0.48 -21.24
C THR A 257 -3.52 0.50 -20.58
N GLY A 258 -3.81 1.60 -21.29
CA GLY A 258 -4.79 2.61 -20.87
C GLY A 258 -4.35 3.55 -19.75
N ASN A 259 -3.12 3.43 -19.25
CA ASN A 259 -2.57 4.45 -18.37
C ASN A 259 -2.04 5.65 -19.18
N PRO A 260 -2.15 6.87 -18.65
CA PRO A 260 -1.61 8.06 -19.32
C PRO A 260 -0.08 8.06 -19.32
N SER A 261 0.50 8.75 -20.29
CA SER A 261 1.93 9.08 -20.36
C SER A 261 2.36 9.93 -19.16
N LEU A 262 3.54 9.65 -18.59
CA LEU A 262 4.11 10.51 -17.53
C LEU A 262 4.32 11.93 -18.03
N ARG A 263 4.78 12.08 -19.28
CA ARG A 263 5.06 13.38 -19.92
C ARG A 263 3.80 14.26 -20.01
N ASP A 264 2.68 13.64 -20.39
CA ASP A 264 1.43 14.36 -20.66
C ASP A 264 0.64 14.65 -19.37
N SER A 265 1.05 14.06 -18.24
CA SER A 265 0.39 14.24 -16.94
C SER A 265 0.44 15.68 -16.41
N THR A 266 1.39 16.47 -16.87
CA THR A 266 1.57 17.88 -16.46
C THR A 266 0.31 18.74 -16.67
N ALA A 267 -0.58 18.34 -17.58
CA ALA A 267 -1.85 19.03 -17.83
C ALA A 267 -2.90 18.88 -16.69
N TRP A 268 -2.78 17.85 -15.84
CA TRP A 268 -3.81 17.50 -14.85
C TRP A 268 -3.28 17.12 -13.47
N ILE A 269 -2.00 16.76 -13.34
CA ILE A 269 -1.41 16.22 -12.09
C ILE A 269 -1.20 17.28 -10.99
N GLY A 270 -1.31 18.56 -11.36
CA GLY A 270 -1.13 19.68 -10.43
C GLY A 270 0.31 19.79 -9.95
N ARG A 271 0.51 19.91 -8.63
CA ARG A 271 1.84 20.09 -8.01
C ARG A 271 2.56 18.78 -7.70
N LYS A 272 1.95 17.63 -7.98
CA LYS A 272 2.53 16.32 -7.66
C LYS A 272 3.58 15.94 -8.69
N VAL A 273 4.57 15.17 -8.25
CA VAL A 273 5.59 14.62 -9.15
C VAL A 273 5.07 13.33 -9.79
N PRO A 274 5.03 13.22 -11.14
CA PRO A 274 4.78 11.96 -11.82
C PRO A 274 6.02 11.04 -11.75
N MET A 275 5.81 9.76 -11.48
CA MET A 275 6.86 8.72 -11.47
C MET A 275 6.32 7.39 -12.02
N GLY A 276 7.16 6.53 -12.61
CA GLY A 276 6.72 5.23 -13.14
C GLY A 276 7.81 4.18 -13.25
#